data_AF-A0A7C2W7L1-F1
#
_entry.id   AF-A0A7C2W7L1-F1
#
_cell.length_a   1.000
_cell.length_b   1.000
_cell.length_c   1.000
_cell.angle_alpha   90.00
_cell.angle_beta   90.00
_cell.angle_gamma   90.00
#
_symmetry.space_group_name_H-M   'P 1'
#
loop_
_entity.id
_entity.type
_entity.pdbx_description
1 polymer ?
#
loop_
_entity_poly.entity_id
_entity_poly.type
_entity_poly.pdbx_seq_one_letter_code
_entity_poly.pdbx_strand_id
1 'polypeptide(L)'
;VEACLGIVFAMLTFWAILVATAATLGAEGRAVETAADAAQALVPLAGPLAGVLFAVGLLASAVLSIPVLAGTIAHVVAEAFAWPEGLSQPLRRETWPFYGTVLGCLAAGVVLALFGPSPVMFLFLAGLVAGLGTPVVLALMVILAQDDEVMRGRAVRGWIAVVAWLTVVFMGLASVAYAGYLARDVAAALR
;
A
#
# COMPACT_ATOMS: atom_id res chain seq x y z
N VAL A 1 -19.24 -8.89 -6.19
CA VAL A 1 -18.96 -10.13 -5.39
C VAL A 1 -17.47 -10.33 -5.23
N GLU A 2 -16.70 -10.33 -6.33
CA GLU A 2 -15.23 -10.50 -6.30
C GLU A 2 -14.53 -9.51 -5.35
N ALA A 3 -14.83 -8.21 -5.47
CA ALA A 3 -14.27 -7.19 -4.57
C ALA A 3 -14.62 -7.43 -3.09
N CYS A 4 -15.85 -7.84 -2.78
CA CYS A 4 -16.26 -8.13 -1.40
C CYS A 4 -15.50 -9.33 -0.83
N LEU A 5 -15.34 -10.40 -1.62
CA LEU A 5 -14.58 -11.58 -1.21
C LEU A 5 -13.11 -11.22 -0.97
N GLY A 6 -12.52 -10.41 -1.87
CA GLY A 6 -11.17 -9.88 -1.72
C GLY A 6 -10.99 -9.08 -0.43
N ILE A 7 -11.94 -8.18 -0.11
CA ILE A 7 -11.91 -7.39 1.13
C ILE A 7 -11.99 -8.30 2.36
N VAL A 8 -12.84 -9.33 2.36
CA VAL A 8 -12.95 -10.27 3.49
C VAL A 8 -11.64 -11.02 3.72
N PHE A 9 -10.99 -11.53 2.67
CA PHE A 9 -9.69 -12.18 2.80
C PHE A 9 -8.59 -11.23 3.26
N ALA A 10 -8.60 -9.97 2.78
CA ALA A 10 -7.67 -8.95 3.22
C ALA A 10 -7.83 -8.65 4.71
N MET A 11 -9.06 -8.48 5.20
CA MET A 11 -9.34 -8.26 6.62
C MET A 11 -8.96 -9.46 7.49
N LEU A 12 -9.24 -10.68 7.05
CA LEU A 12 -8.83 -11.90 7.75
C LEU A 12 -7.31 -11.99 7.88
N THR A 13 -6.59 -11.73 6.79
CA THR A 13 -5.12 -11.75 6.75
C THR A 13 -4.54 -10.66 7.66
N PHE A 14 -5.08 -9.44 7.59
CA PHE A 14 -4.67 -8.33 8.45
C PHE A 14 -4.89 -8.65 9.93
N TRP A 15 -6.05 -9.23 10.28
CA TRP A 15 -6.35 -9.64 11.64
C TRP A 15 -5.41 -10.75 12.14
N ALA A 16 -5.11 -11.74 11.29
CA ALA A 16 -4.14 -12.79 11.63
C ALA A 16 -2.74 -12.21 11.90
N ILE A 17 -2.29 -11.22 11.12
CA ILE A 17 -1.02 -10.51 11.34
C ILE A 17 -1.05 -9.78 12.70
N LEU A 18 -2.13 -9.07 13.02
CA LEU A 18 -2.26 -8.37 14.31
C LEU A 18 -2.21 -9.32 15.51
N VAL A 19 -2.95 -10.43 15.45
CA VAL A 19 -2.96 -11.43 16.54
C VAL A 19 -1.60 -12.09 16.68
N ALA A 20 -0.98 -12.50 15.57
CA ALA A 20 0.33 -13.12 15.58
C ALA A 20 1.40 -12.19 16.16
N THR A 21 1.42 -10.93 15.72
CA THR A 21 2.37 -9.92 16.23
C THR A 21 2.13 -9.58 17.70
N ALA A 22 0.88 -9.45 18.14
CA ALA A 22 0.55 -9.23 19.54
C ALA A 22 0.97 -10.40 20.45
N ALA A 23 0.76 -11.65 19.99
CA ALA A 23 1.14 -12.85 20.74
C ALA A 23 2.66 -13.10 20.79
N THR A 24 3.43 -12.43 19.93
CA THR A 24 4.88 -12.66 19.78
C THR A 24 5.67 -11.43 20.20
N LEU A 25 5.83 -10.46 19.29
CA LEU A 25 6.60 -9.23 19.50
C LEU A 25 6.03 -8.38 20.64
N GLY A 26 4.70 -8.29 20.72
CA GLY A 26 4.00 -7.49 21.72
C GLY A 26 4.26 -7.96 23.16
N ALA A 27 4.57 -9.24 23.34
CA ALA A 27 4.86 -9.82 24.66
C ALA A 27 6.30 -9.54 25.14
N GLU A 28 7.25 -9.38 24.23
CA GLU A 28 8.67 -9.22 24.55
C GLU A 28 9.19 -7.78 24.40
N GLY A 29 8.41 -6.88 23.77
CA GLY A 29 8.78 -5.47 23.59
C GLY A 29 9.98 -5.26 22.65
N ARG A 30 10.30 -6.23 21.79
CA ARG A 30 11.44 -6.16 20.87
C ARG A 30 11.13 -5.31 19.64
N ALA A 31 12.04 -4.38 19.33
CA ALA A 31 12.00 -3.64 18.08
C ALA A 31 12.37 -4.57 16.91
N VAL A 32 11.70 -4.38 15.76
CA VAL A 32 11.98 -5.12 14.53
C VAL A 32 12.75 -4.20 13.60
N GLU A 33 13.98 -4.59 13.26
CA GLU A 33 14.77 -3.86 12.27
C GLU A 33 14.84 -4.61 10.94
N THR A 34 14.67 -5.94 10.98
CA THR A 34 14.78 -6.79 9.80
C THR A 34 13.63 -7.81 9.68
N ALA A 35 13.43 -8.32 8.47
CA ALA A 35 12.49 -9.41 8.21
C ALA A 35 12.88 -10.72 8.95
N ALA A 36 14.19 -10.92 9.20
CA ALA A 36 14.68 -12.06 9.96
C ALA A 36 14.22 -12.00 11.42
N ASP A 37 14.20 -10.81 12.02
CA ASP A 37 13.74 -10.62 13.41
C ASP A 37 12.24 -10.96 13.53
N ALA A 38 11.44 -10.52 12.56
CA ALA A 38 10.01 -10.85 12.49
C ALA A 38 9.78 -12.37 12.37
N ALA A 39 10.60 -13.06 11.56
CA ALA A 39 10.54 -14.50 11.39
C ALA A 39 10.91 -15.26 12.67
N GLN A 40 11.94 -14.82 13.38
CA GLN A 40 12.36 -15.43 14.66
C GLN A 40 11.31 -15.23 15.75
N ALA A 41 10.65 -14.08 15.77
CA ALA A 41 9.61 -13.82 16.76
C ALA A 41 8.38 -14.73 16.58
N LEU A 42 8.16 -15.31 15.39
CA LEU A 42 7.08 -16.26 15.13
C LEU A 42 7.37 -17.69 15.63
N VAL A 43 8.61 -18.00 16.03
CA VAL A 43 9.01 -19.34 16.52
C VAL A 43 8.13 -19.87 17.67
N PRO A 44 7.78 -19.11 18.73
CA PRO A 44 6.90 -19.62 19.79
C PRO A 44 5.50 -20.02 19.29
N LEU A 45 5.02 -19.46 18.18
CA LEU A 45 3.68 -19.73 17.65
C LEU A 45 3.68 -20.82 16.58
N ALA A 46 4.65 -20.79 15.66
CA ALA A 46 4.72 -21.69 14.49
C ALA A 46 5.83 -22.76 14.60
N GLY A 47 6.58 -22.77 15.70
CA GLY A 47 7.65 -23.73 15.97
C GLY A 47 8.86 -23.58 15.04
N PRO A 48 9.63 -24.67 14.82
CA PRO A 48 10.85 -24.64 14.01
C PRO A 48 10.65 -24.21 12.55
N LEU A 49 9.43 -24.33 12.02
CA LEU A 49 9.09 -23.98 10.63
C LEU A 49 8.68 -22.51 10.47
N ALA A 50 8.64 -21.72 11.54
CA ALA A 50 8.23 -20.31 11.51
C ALA A 50 9.00 -19.51 10.45
N GLY A 51 10.32 -19.68 10.38
CA GLY A 51 11.16 -18.98 9.40
C GLY A 51 10.83 -19.34 7.95
N VAL A 52 10.58 -20.62 7.67
CA VAL A 52 10.22 -21.08 6.32
C VAL A 52 8.84 -20.57 5.93
N LEU A 53 7.87 -20.67 6.84
CA LEU A 53 6.50 -20.20 6.59
C LEU A 53 6.46 -18.69 6.35
N PHE A 54 7.21 -17.92 7.15
CA PHE A 54 7.34 -16.48 6.98
C PHE A 54 8.01 -16.12 5.66
N ALA A 55 9.11 -16.79 5.29
CA ALA A 55 9.81 -16.55 4.03
C ALA A 55 8.92 -16.84 2.81
N VAL A 56 8.17 -17.96 2.82
CA VAL A 56 7.23 -18.31 1.75
C VAL A 56 6.12 -17.28 1.65
N GLY A 57 5.51 -16.88 2.77
CA GLY A 57 4.46 -15.86 2.78
C GLY A 57 4.95 -14.50 2.28
N LEU A 58 6.13 -14.06 2.74
CA LEU A 58 6.74 -12.80 2.32
C LEU A 58 7.08 -12.81 0.82
N LEU A 59 7.68 -13.90 0.32
CA LEU A 59 7.98 -14.05 -1.11
C LEU A 59 6.72 -14.09 -1.96
N ALA A 60 5.69 -14.85 -1.55
CA ALA A 60 4.42 -14.91 -2.27
C ALA A 60 3.76 -13.53 -2.35
N SER A 61 3.75 -12.78 -1.25
CA SER A 61 3.22 -11.40 -1.23
C SER A 61 4.01 -10.46 -2.15
N ALA A 62 5.35 -10.54 -2.14
CA ALA A 62 6.20 -9.74 -3.02
C ALA A 62 5.96 -10.06 -4.51
N VAL A 63 5.94 -11.34 -4.89
CA VAL A 63 5.73 -11.77 -6.27
C VAL A 63 4.37 -11.33 -6.81
N LEU A 64 3.32 -11.34 -5.98
CA LEU A 64 1.98 -10.90 -6.37
C LEU A 64 1.85 -9.37 -6.45
N SER A 65 2.50 -8.64 -5.55
CA SER A 65 2.36 -7.17 -5.46
C SER A 65 3.19 -6.42 -6.49
N ILE A 66 4.40 -6.89 -6.80
CA ILE A 66 5.33 -6.21 -7.71
C ILE A 66 4.71 -5.93 -9.09
N PRO A 67 4.10 -6.90 -9.80
CA PRO A 67 3.55 -6.66 -11.14
C PRO A 67 2.36 -5.70 -11.11
N VAL A 68 1.51 -5.81 -10.08
CA VAL A 68 0.33 -4.95 -9.93
C VAL A 68 0.76 -3.50 -9.73
N LEU A 69 1.71 -3.24 -8.82
CA LEU A 69 2.19 -1.88 -8.54
C LEU A 69 3.00 -1.28 -9.69
N ALA A 70 3.91 -2.04 -10.29
CA ALA A 70 4.69 -1.55 -11.42
C ALA A 70 3.79 -1.27 -12.63
N GLY A 71 2.78 -2.12 -12.85
CA GLY A 71 1.81 -1.95 -13.91
C GLY A 71 0.91 -0.73 -13.71
N THR A 72 0.41 -0.48 -12.50
CA THR A 72 -0.43 0.70 -12.23
C THR A 72 0.35 2.00 -12.36
N ILE A 73 1.58 2.05 -11.85
CA ILE A 73 2.45 3.24 -12.01
C ILE A 73 2.74 3.49 -13.49
N ALA A 74 3.05 2.45 -14.25
CA ALA A 74 3.33 2.59 -15.67
C ALA A 74 2.12 3.11 -16.47
N HIS A 75 0.89 2.68 -16.15
CA HIS A 75 -0.32 3.24 -16.75
C HIS A 75 -0.52 4.71 -16.37
N VAL A 76 -0.43 5.05 -15.08
CA VAL A 76 -0.60 6.46 -14.64
C VAL A 76 0.42 7.39 -15.29
N VAL A 77 1.67 6.95 -15.41
CA VAL A 77 2.72 7.73 -16.09
C VAL A 77 2.43 7.84 -17.58
N ALA A 78 2.05 6.74 -18.24
CA ALA A 78 1.74 6.78 -19.66
C ALA A 78 0.54 7.67 -19.96
N GLU A 79 -0.52 7.61 -19.15
CA GLU A 79 -1.69 8.49 -19.24
C GLU A 79 -1.30 9.97 -19.05
N ALA A 80 -0.46 10.28 -18.05
CA ALA A 80 0.00 11.65 -17.80
C ALA A 80 0.82 12.24 -18.96
N PHE A 81 1.55 11.41 -19.71
CA PHE A 81 2.34 11.83 -20.87
C PHE A 81 1.66 11.54 -22.22
N ALA A 82 0.42 11.04 -22.22
CA ALA A 82 -0.32 10.59 -23.39
C ALA A 82 0.49 9.59 -24.28
N TRP A 83 1.25 8.71 -23.64
CA TRP A 83 2.02 7.66 -24.31
C TRP A 83 1.16 6.42 -24.62
N PRO A 84 1.49 5.65 -25.68
CA PRO A 84 0.86 4.35 -25.91
C PRO A 84 1.11 3.40 -24.72
N GLU A 85 0.03 2.89 -24.13
CA GLU A 85 0.07 2.06 -22.92
C GLU A 85 -0.56 0.68 -23.07
N GLY A 86 -0.18 -0.25 -22.19
CA GLY A 86 -0.80 -1.56 -22.07
C GLY A 86 0.19 -2.70 -22.26
N LEU A 87 0.12 -3.68 -21.35
CA LEU A 87 0.96 -4.89 -21.36
C LEU A 87 0.68 -5.80 -22.57
N SER A 88 -0.48 -5.64 -23.20
CA SER A 88 -0.89 -6.35 -24.43
C SER A 88 -0.31 -5.72 -25.70
N GLN A 89 0.30 -4.53 -25.62
CA GLN A 89 0.92 -3.91 -26.77
C GLN A 89 2.24 -4.63 -27.12
N PRO A 90 2.55 -4.80 -28.41
CA PRO A 90 3.84 -5.35 -28.82
C PRO A 90 4.98 -4.41 -28.41
N LEU A 91 6.15 -4.96 -28.06
CA LEU A 91 7.36 -4.17 -27.81
C LEU A 91 7.80 -3.44 -29.09
N ARG A 92 7.27 -2.23 -29.26
CA ARG A 92 7.60 -1.30 -30.34
C ARG A 92 8.25 -0.06 -29.76
N ARG A 93 8.86 0.73 -30.63
CA ARG A 93 9.57 1.97 -30.25
C ARG A 93 8.66 2.97 -29.54
N GLU A 94 7.38 2.98 -29.88
CA GLU A 94 6.35 3.87 -29.34
C GLU A 94 5.89 3.47 -27.94
N THR A 95 5.90 2.18 -27.60
CA THR A 95 5.53 1.64 -26.28
C THR A 95 6.73 1.49 -25.33
N TRP A 96 7.94 1.78 -25.81
CA TRP A 96 9.17 1.72 -25.01
C TRP A 96 9.10 2.56 -23.72
N PRO A 97 8.52 3.79 -23.71
CA PRO A 97 8.40 4.57 -22.48
C PRO A 97 7.59 3.87 -21.37
N PHE A 98 6.55 3.11 -21.73
CA PHE A 98 5.75 2.34 -20.78
C PHE A 98 6.59 1.23 -20.12
N TYR A 99 7.26 0.39 -20.92
CA TYR A 99 8.12 -0.67 -20.39
C TYR A 99 9.36 -0.11 -19.67
N GLY A 100 9.88 1.03 -20.11
CA GLY A 100 10.93 1.78 -19.43
C GLY A 100 10.50 2.25 -18.05
N THR A 101 9.24 2.66 -17.89
CA THR A 101 8.68 3.03 -16.57
C THR A 101 8.58 1.81 -15.65
N VAL A 102 8.08 0.68 -16.15
CA VAL A 102 8.04 -0.59 -15.39
C VAL A 102 9.44 -0.97 -14.91
N LEU A 103 10.42 -1.00 -15.84
CA LEU A 103 11.79 -1.38 -15.51
C LEU A 103 12.44 -0.35 -14.57
N GLY A 104 12.15 0.93 -14.76
CA GLY A 104 12.65 2.02 -13.92
C GLY A 104 12.15 1.90 -12.48
N CYS A 105 10.87 1.61 -12.27
CA CYS A 105 10.31 1.39 -10.93
C CYS A 105 10.92 0.16 -10.25
N LEU A 106 11.09 -0.95 -10.99
CA LEU A 106 11.74 -2.15 -10.46
C LEU A 106 13.20 -1.90 -10.09
N ALA A 107 13.95 -1.25 -10.98
CA ALA A 107 15.34 -0.90 -10.74
C ALA A 107 15.49 0.05 -9.55
N ALA A 108 14.62 1.07 -9.44
CA ALA A 108 14.59 1.97 -8.29
C ALA A 108 14.31 1.20 -6.99
N GLY A 109 13.35 0.28 -6.99
CA GLY A 109 13.07 -0.59 -5.84
C GLY A 109 14.29 -1.41 -5.41
N VAL A 110 15.00 -2.01 -6.36
CA VAL A 110 16.24 -2.78 -6.08
C VAL A 110 17.34 -1.88 -5.53
N VAL A 111 17.57 -0.70 -6.14
CA VAL A 111 18.58 0.26 -5.68
C VAL A 111 18.27 0.73 -4.26
N LEU A 112 17.02 1.06 -3.97
CA LEU A 112 16.59 1.46 -2.62
C LEU A 112 16.72 0.31 -1.61
N ALA A 113 16.47 -0.93 -2.02
CA ALA A 113 16.64 -2.08 -1.14
C ALA A 113 18.12 -2.38 -0.81
N LEU A 114 19.05 -2.08 -1.72
CA LEU A 114 20.48 -2.34 -1.55
C LEU A 114 21.25 -1.20 -0.90
N PHE A 115 20.89 0.05 -1.21
CA PHE A 115 21.63 1.25 -0.80
C PHE A 115 20.83 2.20 0.09
N GLY A 116 19.53 1.98 0.22
CA GLY A 116 18.67 2.82 1.04
C GLY A 116 18.77 2.51 2.53
N PRO A 117 18.14 3.35 3.37
CA PRO A 117 17.97 3.08 4.79
C PRO A 117 17.17 1.78 5.06
N SER A 118 17.03 1.42 6.33
CA SER A 118 16.42 0.14 6.73
C SER A 118 15.06 -0.11 6.03
N PRO A 119 14.83 -1.32 5.46
CA PRO A 119 13.58 -1.65 4.77
C PRO A 119 12.33 -1.45 5.63
N VAL A 120 12.46 -1.65 6.95
CA VAL A 120 11.37 -1.41 7.90
C VAL A 120 10.97 0.07 7.93
N MET A 121 11.94 0.99 7.89
CA MET A 121 11.66 2.42 7.83
C MET A 121 10.97 2.80 6.52
N PHE A 122 11.36 2.19 5.40
CA PHE A 122 10.66 2.37 4.13
C PHE A 122 9.22 1.84 4.16
N LEU A 123 8.99 0.66 4.74
CA LEU A 123 7.63 0.13 4.92
C LEU A 123 6.77 1.07 5.77
N PHE A 124 7.34 1.62 6.84
CA PHE A 124 6.67 2.61 7.67
C PHE A 124 6.36 3.90 6.91
N LEU A 125 7.35 4.47 6.20
CA LEU A 125 7.16 5.69 5.43
C LEU A 125 6.18 5.50 4.26
N ALA A 126 6.22 4.35 3.59
CA ALA A 126 5.28 3.99 2.54
C ALA A 126 3.85 3.88 3.11
N GLY A 127 3.69 3.25 4.28
CA GLY A 127 2.42 3.19 5.00
C GLY A 127 1.91 4.57 5.39
N LEU A 128 2.80 5.47 5.83
CA LEU A 128 2.47 6.85 6.17
C LEU A 128 1.99 7.62 4.94
N VAL A 129 2.75 7.60 3.85
CA VAL A 129 2.38 8.29 2.59
C VAL A 129 1.06 7.74 2.04
N ALA A 130 0.89 6.41 2.05
CA ALA A 130 -0.36 5.78 1.63
C ALA A 130 -1.53 6.20 2.54
N GLY A 131 -1.35 6.20 3.86
CA GLY A 131 -2.37 6.61 4.82
C GLY A 131 -2.80 8.07 4.65
N LEU A 132 -1.85 8.98 4.45
CA LEU A 132 -2.11 10.39 4.20
C LEU A 132 -2.73 10.64 2.82
N GLY A 133 -2.33 9.89 1.80
CA GLY A 133 -2.84 10.01 0.43
C GLY A 133 -4.24 9.41 0.22
N THR A 134 -4.59 8.38 0.99
CA THR A 134 -5.88 7.67 0.84
C THR A 134 -7.11 8.57 0.93
N PRO A 135 -7.28 9.48 1.93
CA PRO A 135 -8.44 10.36 1.97
C PRO A 135 -8.54 11.30 0.76
N VAL A 136 -7.41 11.72 0.19
CA VAL A 136 -7.38 12.59 -1.00
C VAL A 136 -7.89 11.81 -2.21
N VAL A 137 -7.33 10.63 -2.47
CA VAL A 137 -7.74 9.78 -3.59
C VAL A 137 -9.21 9.34 -3.43
N LEU A 138 -9.63 9.00 -2.21
CA LEU A 138 -11.01 8.64 -1.93
C LEU A 138 -11.97 9.82 -2.18
N ALA A 139 -11.62 11.04 -1.77
CA ALA A 139 -12.42 12.22 -2.04
C ALA A 139 -12.62 12.46 -3.55
N LEU A 140 -11.53 12.36 -4.34
CA LEU A 140 -11.59 12.47 -5.79
C LEU A 140 -12.47 11.38 -6.40
N MET A 141 -12.35 10.14 -5.93
CA MET A 141 -13.20 9.03 -6.35
C MET A 141 -14.68 9.26 -6.03
N VAL A 142 -15.00 9.81 -4.85
CA VAL A 142 -16.39 10.11 -4.47
C VAL A 142 -16.95 11.22 -5.35
N ILE A 143 -16.19 12.29 -5.60
CA ILE A 143 -16.60 13.37 -6.52
C ILE A 143 -16.90 12.80 -7.90
N LEU A 144 -15.99 11.97 -8.44
CA LEU A 144 -16.15 11.35 -9.74
C LEU A 144 -17.33 10.38 -9.80
N ALA A 145 -17.56 9.63 -8.71
CA ALA A 145 -18.69 8.71 -8.59
C ALA A 145 -20.05 9.43 -8.48
N GLN A 146 -20.06 10.72 -8.14
CA GLN A 146 -21.27 11.54 -8.08
C GLN A 146 -21.54 12.31 -9.38
N ASP A 147 -20.60 12.32 -10.32
CA ASP A 147 -20.72 13.00 -11.61
C ASP A 147 -21.58 12.18 -12.59
N ASP A 148 -22.68 12.77 -13.05
CA ASP A 148 -23.64 12.11 -13.94
C ASP A 148 -23.10 11.89 -15.37
N GLU A 149 -22.18 12.75 -15.83
CA GLU A 149 -21.55 12.66 -17.16
C GLU A 149 -20.55 11.50 -17.17
N VAL A 150 -19.70 11.42 -16.15
CA VAL A 150 -18.70 10.35 -16.01
C VAL A 150 -19.36 9.00 -15.73
N MET A 151 -20.35 8.98 -14.83
CA MET A 151 -21.04 7.74 -14.43
C MET A 151 -22.15 7.32 -15.40
N ARG A 152 -22.35 8.06 -16.49
CA ARG A 152 -23.34 7.79 -17.55
C ARG A 152 -24.75 7.54 -16.97
N GLY A 153 -25.18 8.43 -16.08
CA GLY A 153 -26.50 8.38 -15.43
C GLY A 153 -26.65 7.37 -14.29
N ARG A 154 -25.54 6.77 -13.81
CA ARG A 154 -25.51 5.90 -12.61
C ARG A 154 -24.71 6.53 -11.46
N ALA A 155 -24.83 7.83 -11.29
CA ALA A 155 -24.15 8.54 -10.20
C ALA A 155 -24.59 8.00 -8.83
N VAL A 156 -23.61 7.88 -7.93
CA VAL A 156 -23.81 7.42 -6.55
C VAL A 156 -24.53 8.52 -5.76
N ARG A 157 -25.72 8.20 -5.24
CA ARG A 157 -26.55 9.15 -4.49
C ARG A 157 -27.13 8.51 -3.23
N GLY A 158 -27.67 9.36 -2.34
CA GLY A 158 -28.33 8.93 -1.11
C GLY A 158 -27.35 8.44 -0.05
N TRP A 159 -27.71 7.36 0.65
CA TRP A 159 -26.97 6.87 1.82
C TRP A 159 -25.54 6.43 1.50
N ILE A 160 -25.28 5.89 0.31
CA ILE A 160 -23.93 5.44 -0.10
C ILE A 160 -22.99 6.64 -0.19
N ALA A 161 -23.45 7.74 -0.77
CA ALA A 161 -22.68 8.98 -0.87
C ALA A 161 -22.38 9.55 0.53
N VAL A 162 -23.37 9.53 1.44
CA VAL A 162 -23.18 9.98 2.83
C VAL A 162 -22.12 9.13 3.54
N VAL A 163 -22.20 7.80 3.44
CA VAL A 163 -21.21 6.89 4.05
C VAL A 163 -19.81 7.11 3.45
N ALA A 164 -19.72 7.33 2.14
CA ALA A 164 -18.46 7.60 1.47
C ALA A 164 -17.82 8.91 1.95
N TRP A 165 -18.60 10.00 2.02
CA TRP A 165 -18.12 11.28 2.55
C TRP A 165 -17.78 11.21 4.05
N LEU A 166 -18.54 10.47 4.86
CA LEU A 166 -18.19 10.22 6.26
C LEU A 166 -16.84 9.50 6.38
N THR A 167 -16.59 8.52 5.53
CA THR A 167 -15.29 7.82 5.47
C THR A 167 -14.17 8.78 5.09
N VAL A 168 -14.37 9.64 4.08
CA VAL A 168 -13.40 10.66 3.68
C VAL A 168 -13.07 11.61 4.84
N VAL A 169 -14.09 12.12 5.53
CA VAL A 169 -13.90 13.02 6.67
C VAL A 169 -13.19 12.33 7.82
N PHE A 170 -13.59 11.10 8.16
CA PHE A 170 -12.98 10.34 9.24
C PHE A 170 -11.50 10.04 8.95
N MET A 171 -11.18 9.54 7.74
CA MET A 171 -9.81 9.30 7.33
C MET A 171 -9.00 10.60 7.24
N GLY A 172 -9.59 11.67 6.71
CA GLY A 172 -8.96 12.97 6.63
C GLY A 172 -8.59 13.53 8.00
N LEU A 173 -9.50 13.45 8.98
CA LEU A 173 -9.25 13.86 10.35
C LEU A 173 -8.15 13.02 11.02
N ALA A 174 -8.18 11.69 10.83
CA ALA A 174 -7.14 10.81 11.34
C ALA A 174 -5.75 11.14 10.74
N SER A 175 -5.70 11.37 9.43
CA SER A 175 -4.47 11.74 8.70
C SER A 175 -3.92 13.09 9.17
N VAL A 176 -4.77 14.11 9.32
CA VAL A 176 -4.36 15.44 9.83
C VAL A 176 -3.91 15.36 11.29
N ALA A 177 -4.61 14.60 12.12
CA ALA A 177 -4.24 14.41 13.53
C ALA A 177 -2.87 13.72 13.64
N TYR A 178 -2.62 12.69 12.83
CA TYR A 178 -1.35 11.98 12.80
C TYR A 178 -0.21 12.88 12.27
N ALA A 179 -0.44 13.61 11.18
CA ALA A 179 0.55 14.55 10.66
C ALA A 179 0.87 15.67 11.68
N GLY A 180 -0.14 16.15 12.40
CA GLY A 180 0.03 17.13 13.48
C GLY A 180 0.80 16.58 14.68
N TYR A 181 0.60 15.30 15.03
CA TYR A 181 1.38 14.62 16.07
C TYR A 181 2.86 14.52 15.66
N LEU A 182 3.13 14.05 14.43
CA LEU A 182 4.48 13.91 13.91
C LEU A 182 5.23 15.25 13.84
N ALA A 183 4.55 16.31 13.39
CA ALA A 183 5.14 17.65 13.32
C ALA A 183 5.52 18.20 14.70
N ARG A 184 4.74 17.87 15.74
CA ARG A 184 5.03 18.28 17.12
C ARG A 184 6.23 17.53 17.70
N ASP A 185 6.31 16.22 17.48
CA ASP A 185 7.44 15.41 17.96
C ASP A 185 8.76 15.83 17.31
N VAL A 186 8.76 16.09 16.00
CA VAL A 186 9.95 16.60 15.29
C VAL A 186 10.33 18.00 15.79
N ALA A 187 9.35 18.88 16.02
CA ALA A 187 9.61 20.22 16.56
C ALA A 187 10.13 20.20 18.01
N ALA A 188 9.75 19.19 18.80
CA ALA A 188 10.25 18.98 20.15
C ALA A 188 11.69 18.43 20.16
N ALA A 189 12.04 17.55 19.22
CA ALA A 189 13.38 16.99 19.09
C ALA A 189 14.45 17.99 18.59
N LEU A 190 14.03 19.11 18.01
CA LEU A 190 14.89 20.19 17.49
C LEU A 190 15.09 21.36 18.48
N ARG A 191 14.49 21.30 19.67
CA ARG A 191 14.69 22.26 20.77
C ARG A 191 15.61 21.68 21.82
#